data_AF-A0ABC9YFN9-F1
#
_entry.id   AF-A0ABC9YFN9-F1
#
_cell.length_a   1.000
_cell.length_b   1.000
_cell.length_c   1.000
_cell.angle_alpha   90.00
_cell.angle_beta   90.00
_cell.angle_gamma   90.00
#
_symmetry.space_group_name_H-M   'P 1'
#
loop_
_entity.id
_entity.type
_entity.pdbx_description
1 polymer ?
#
loop_
_entity_poly.entity_id
_entity_poly.type
_entity_poly.pdbx_seq_one_letter_code
_entity_poly.pdbx_strand_id
1 'polypeptide(L)'
;MSKEVLEKLKGKKEAYRMWKKGLATWEEYRDVVRECRDAMRKAKAHLELNVARDVKDNKKGFFKYISSKRKTRENVGPLLNEVGALVTEDTEKVELLNAAFASAFTAKASPQETQTLEVGEKVWRKEDLPLLKEDKDVIARLLSIIFERSWRAGEVPENGRKANVTLAFKKGKKEDPGNYKPVSLTSIPGKVMEQLILDVISKHVEEKKVIGSGQHGFTKGK
;
A
#
# COMPACT_ATOMS: atom_id res chain seq x y z
N MET A 1 -10.89 -19.28 -15.94
CA MET A 1 -11.29 -19.70 -14.58
C MET A 1 -11.95 -21.06 -14.70
N SER A 2 -11.55 -22.05 -13.91
CA SER A 2 -12.14 -23.40 -13.97
C SER A 2 -13.57 -23.40 -13.43
N LYS A 3 -14.40 -24.33 -13.92
CA LYS A 3 -15.78 -24.53 -13.44
C LYS A 3 -15.84 -24.77 -11.93
N GLU A 4 -14.88 -25.55 -11.42
CA GLU A 4 -14.69 -25.86 -10.00
C GLU A 4 -14.53 -24.61 -9.11
N VAL A 5 -13.67 -23.65 -9.50
CA VAL A 5 -13.47 -22.41 -8.73
C VAL A 5 -14.76 -21.58 -8.72
N LEU A 6 -15.49 -21.59 -9.82
CA LEU A 6 -16.73 -20.83 -9.99
C LEU A 6 -17.85 -21.38 -9.08
N GLU A 7 -17.92 -22.71 -8.95
CA GLU A 7 -18.81 -23.42 -8.05
C GLU A 7 -18.47 -23.13 -6.58
N LYS A 8 -17.19 -23.24 -6.19
CA LYS A 8 -16.75 -22.90 -4.83
C LYS A 8 -17.01 -21.42 -4.48
N LEU A 9 -16.92 -20.50 -5.45
CA LEU A 9 -17.28 -19.08 -5.26
C LEU A 9 -18.78 -18.88 -5.04
N LYS A 10 -19.65 -19.64 -5.74
CA LYS A 10 -21.10 -19.63 -5.51
C LYS A 10 -21.43 -20.18 -4.12
N GLY A 11 -20.86 -21.33 -3.75
CA GLY A 11 -21.03 -21.92 -2.42
C GLY A 11 -20.59 -20.97 -1.29
N LYS A 12 -19.49 -20.23 -1.46
CA LYS A 12 -19.06 -19.21 -0.49
C LYS A 12 -20.10 -18.09 -0.30
N LYS A 13 -20.75 -17.65 -1.38
CA LYS A 13 -21.82 -16.63 -1.31
C LYS A 13 -23.06 -17.16 -0.60
N GLU A 14 -23.41 -18.42 -0.84
CA GLU A 14 -24.52 -19.10 -0.18
C GLU A 14 -24.27 -19.31 1.32
N ALA A 15 -23.11 -19.84 1.67
CA ALA A 15 -22.71 -20.02 3.07
C ALA A 15 -22.71 -18.68 3.84
N TYR A 16 -22.26 -17.59 3.20
CA TYR A 16 -22.36 -16.25 3.79
C TYR A 16 -23.82 -15.83 4.06
N ARG A 17 -24.73 -16.09 3.10
CA ARG A 17 -26.17 -15.78 3.26
C ARG A 17 -26.80 -16.61 4.39
N MET A 18 -26.44 -17.89 4.50
CA MET A 18 -26.97 -18.78 5.54
C MET A 18 -26.47 -18.38 6.93
N TRP A 19 -25.15 -18.15 7.08
CA TRP A 19 -24.55 -17.67 8.32
C TRP A 19 -25.15 -16.32 8.76
N LYS A 20 -25.34 -15.39 7.82
CA LYS A 20 -25.93 -14.08 8.13
C LYS A 20 -27.39 -14.17 8.59
N LYS A 21 -28.13 -15.22 8.19
CA LYS A 21 -29.50 -15.52 8.62
C LYS A 21 -29.57 -16.38 9.88
N GLY A 22 -28.43 -16.76 10.48
CA GLY A 22 -28.38 -17.66 11.63
C GLY A 22 -28.70 -19.13 11.30
N LEU A 23 -28.73 -19.49 10.01
CA LEU A 23 -29.04 -20.85 9.54
C LEU A 23 -27.80 -21.74 9.39
N ALA A 24 -26.61 -21.17 9.62
CA ALA A 24 -25.34 -21.88 9.58
C ALA A 24 -24.41 -21.32 10.66
N THR A 25 -23.55 -22.17 11.21
CA THR A 25 -22.58 -21.74 12.23
C THR A 25 -21.43 -20.97 11.59
N TRP A 26 -20.66 -20.28 12.42
CA TRP A 26 -19.42 -19.64 11.98
C TRP A 26 -18.39 -20.67 11.48
N GLU A 27 -18.31 -21.86 12.09
CA GLU A 27 -17.38 -22.91 11.63
C GLU A 27 -17.71 -23.36 10.20
N GLU A 28 -18.98 -23.61 9.91
CA GLU A 28 -19.45 -24.05 8.59
C GLU A 28 -19.11 -23.02 7.51
N TYR A 29 -19.38 -21.73 7.78
CA TYR A 29 -19.00 -20.66 6.86
C TYR A 29 -17.48 -20.57 6.68
N ARG A 30 -16.72 -20.64 7.77
CA ARG A 30 -15.25 -20.54 7.75
C ARG A 30 -14.63 -21.67 6.91
N ASP A 31 -15.14 -22.88 7.01
CA ASP A 31 -14.64 -24.03 6.24
C ASP A 31 -14.90 -23.86 4.74
N VAL A 32 -16.10 -23.41 4.35
CA VAL A 32 -16.40 -23.08 2.95
C VAL A 32 -15.49 -21.97 2.42
N VAL A 33 -15.20 -20.95 3.23
CA VAL A 33 -14.25 -19.88 2.87
C VAL A 33 -12.83 -20.44 2.68
N ARG A 34 -12.37 -21.32 3.56
CA ARG A 34 -11.05 -21.97 3.47
C ARG A 34 -10.94 -22.76 2.18
N GLU A 35 -11.91 -23.62 1.88
CA GLU A 35 -11.93 -24.42 0.65
C GLU A 35 -11.93 -23.55 -0.61
N CYS A 36 -12.77 -22.51 -0.65
CA CYS A 36 -12.82 -21.60 -1.78
C CYS A 36 -11.47 -20.89 -1.99
N ARG A 37 -10.82 -20.46 -0.90
CA ARG A 37 -9.48 -19.85 -0.94
C ARG A 37 -8.44 -20.82 -1.48
N ASP A 38 -8.45 -22.06 -1.02
CA ASP A 38 -7.46 -23.06 -1.42
C ASP A 38 -7.65 -23.52 -2.86
N ALA A 39 -8.90 -23.67 -3.32
CA ALA A 39 -9.22 -23.91 -4.73
C ALA A 39 -8.73 -22.76 -5.63
N MET A 40 -8.95 -21.50 -5.23
CA MET A 40 -8.43 -20.34 -5.96
C MET A 40 -6.90 -20.32 -6.02
N ARG A 41 -6.22 -20.67 -4.92
CA ARG A 41 -4.76 -20.77 -4.88
C ARG A 41 -4.25 -21.85 -5.83
N LYS A 42 -4.83 -23.05 -5.78
CA LYS A 42 -4.47 -24.17 -6.67
C LYS A 42 -4.68 -23.82 -8.13
N ALA A 43 -5.83 -23.26 -8.49
CA ALA A 43 -6.13 -22.85 -9.86
C ALA A 43 -5.18 -21.75 -10.36
N LYS A 44 -4.81 -20.80 -9.49
CA LYS A 44 -3.83 -19.76 -9.82
C LYS A 44 -2.44 -20.36 -10.06
N ALA A 45 -1.97 -21.23 -9.16
CA ALA A 45 -0.68 -21.89 -9.28
C ALA A 45 -0.61 -22.73 -10.57
N HIS A 46 -1.69 -23.44 -10.90
CA HIS A 46 -1.77 -24.23 -12.12
C HIS A 46 -1.73 -23.35 -13.39
N LEU A 47 -2.44 -22.20 -13.38
CA LEU A 47 -2.34 -21.22 -14.47
C LEU A 47 -0.92 -20.69 -14.63
N GLU A 48 -0.26 -20.33 -13.53
CA GLU A 48 1.12 -19.83 -13.53
C GLU A 48 2.10 -20.87 -14.06
N LEU A 49 1.95 -22.14 -13.67
CA LEU A 49 2.74 -23.25 -14.18
C LEU A 49 2.55 -23.47 -15.68
N ASN A 50 1.29 -23.45 -16.16
CA ASN A 50 1.02 -23.61 -17.60
C ASN A 50 1.61 -22.44 -18.41
N VAL A 51 1.47 -21.20 -17.91
CA VAL A 51 2.10 -20.02 -18.55
C VAL A 51 3.62 -20.13 -18.60
N ALA A 52 4.25 -20.66 -17.56
CA ALA A 52 5.69 -20.86 -17.52
C ALA A 52 6.15 -21.98 -18.46
N ARG A 53 5.42 -23.12 -18.49
CA ARG A 53 5.74 -24.26 -19.35
C ARG A 53 5.63 -23.89 -20.83
N ASP A 54 4.56 -23.18 -21.19
CA ASP A 54 4.25 -22.87 -22.58
C ASP A 54 5.01 -21.62 -23.07
N VAL A 55 5.91 -21.03 -22.28
CA VAL A 55 6.60 -19.76 -22.64
C VAL A 55 7.45 -19.89 -23.91
N LYS A 56 8.02 -21.07 -24.14
CA LYS A 56 8.88 -21.34 -25.30
C LYS A 56 8.06 -21.31 -26.60
N ASP A 57 6.86 -21.87 -26.56
CA ASP A 57 5.98 -22.03 -27.71
C ASP A 57 4.95 -20.88 -27.83
N ASN A 58 4.62 -20.21 -26.72
CA ASN A 58 3.63 -19.16 -26.62
C ASN A 58 4.12 -17.96 -25.78
N LYS A 59 5.16 -17.29 -26.27
CA LYS A 59 5.70 -16.04 -25.69
C LYS A 59 4.62 -14.96 -25.49
N LYS A 60 3.66 -14.85 -26.41
CA LYS A 60 2.55 -13.88 -26.35
C LYS A 60 1.64 -14.12 -25.14
N GLY A 61 1.37 -15.39 -24.80
CA GLY A 61 0.61 -15.78 -23.61
C GLY A 61 1.28 -15.35 -22.31
N PHE A 62 2.60 -15.53 -22.21
CA PHE A 62 3.39 -15.07 -21.08
C PHE A 62 3.33 -13.55 -20.90
N PHE A 63 3.63 -12.78 -21.94
CA PHE A 63 3.56 -11.31 -21.84
C PHE A 63 2.15 -10.81 -21.56
N LYS A 64 1.10 -11.45 -22.12
CA LYS A 64 -0.30 -11.16 -21.77
C LYS A 64 -0.58 -11.40 -20.28
N TYR A 65 -0.08 -12.50 -19.71
CA TYR A 65 -0.20 -12.78 -18.28
C TYR A 65 0.51 -11.71 -17.44
N ILE A 66 1.77 -11.39 -17.75
CA ILE A 66 2.54 -10.36 -17.07
C ILE A 66 1.85 -8.99 -17.16
N SER A 67 1.41 -8.57 -18.34
CA SER A 67 0.67 -7.33 -18.52
C SER A 67 -0.64 -7.32 -17.73
N SER A 68 -1.35 -8.45 -17.62
CA SER A 68 -2.55 -8.55 -16.78
C SER A 68 -2.28 -8.36 -15.29
N LYS A 69 -1.07 -8.70 -14.82
CA LYS A 69 -0.60 -8.47 -13.44
C LYS A 69 -0.08 -7.06 -13.21
N ARG A 70 0.35 -6.40 -14.28
CA ARG A 70 0.84 -5.01 -14.27
C ARG A 70 -0.29 -3.99 -14.43
N LYS A 71 -1.52 -4.39 -14.77
CA LYS A 71 -2.67 -3.47 -14.81
C LYS A 71 -2.82 -2.80 -13.44
N THR A 72 -2.44 -1.53 -13.35
CA THR A 72 -2.92 -0.61 -12.34
C THR A 72 -4.43 -0.59 -12.48
N ARG A 73 -5.15 -0.96 -11.42
CA ARG A 73 -6.55 -0.56 -11.33
C ARG A 73 -6.52 0.96 -11.27
N GLU A 74 -7.35 1.64 -12.04
CA GLU A 74 -7.65 3.04 -11.77
C GLU A 74 -8.15 3.11 -10.32
N ASN A 75 -7.29 3.58 -9.42
CA ASN A 75 -7.55 3.57 -7.98
C ASN A 75 -8.52 4.69 -7.58
N VAL A 76 -8.66 5.70 -8.45
CA VAL A 76 -9.41 6.93 -8.22
C VAL A 76 -10.28 7.17 -9.44
N GLY A 77 -11.59 7.20 -9.24
CA GLY A 77 -12.53 7.55 -10.29
C GLY A 77 -12.47 9.04 -10.60
N PRO A 78 -13.33 9.53 -11.51
CA PRO A 78 -13.50 10.96 -11.76
C PRO A 78 -13.81 11.72 -10.46
N LEU A 79 -13.23 12.91 -10.30
CA LEU A 79 -13.42 13.76 -9.13
C LEU A 79 -14.18 15.03 -9.50
N LEU A 80 -14.90 15.62 -8.55
CA LEU A 80 -15.55 16.91 -8.71
C LEU A 80 -14.60 18.02 -8.27
N ASN A 81 -14.37 18.99 -9.15
CA ASN A 81 -13.69 20.23 -8.79
C ASN A 81 -14.63 21.20 -8.05
N GLU A 82 -14.09 22.35 -7.63
CA GLU A 82 -14.83 23.39 -6.90
C GLU A 82 -16.04 23.95 -7.69
N VAL A 83 -15.98 23.86 -9.03
CA VAL A 83 -17.03 24.34 -9.96
C VAL A 83 -18.09 23.25 -10.24
N GLY A 84 -17.92 22.05 -9.66
CA GLY A 84 -18.83 20.93 -9.86
C GLY A 84 -18.64 20.17 -11.18
N ALA A 85 -17.55 20.41 -11.90
CA ALA A 85 -17.19 19.68 -13.12
C ALA A 85 -16.41 18.40 -12.78
N LEU A 86 -16.63 17.36 -13.59
CA LEU A 86 -15.93 16.08 -13.45
C LEU A 86 -14.54 16.15 -14.08
N VAL A 87 -13.53 16.01 -13.22
CA VAL A 87 -12.12 15.89 -13.56
C VAL A 87 -11.81 14.43 -13.81
N THR A 88 -11.43 14.10 -15.05
CA THR A 88 -11.09 12.73 -15.46
C THR A 88 -9.59 12.54 -15.66
N GLU A 89 -8.86 13.60 -15.98
CA GLU A 89 -7.42 13.56 -16.24
C GLU A 89 -6.61 13.34 -14.96
N ASP A 90 -5.61 12.46 -15.01
CA ASP A 90 -4.82 12.08 -13.83
C ASP A 90 -4.04 13.26 -13.24
N THR A 91 -3.47 14.13 -14.07
CA THR A 91 -2.73 15.33 -13.64
C THR A 91 -3.63 16.27 -12.84
N GLU A 92 -4.80 16.60 -13.39
CA GLU A 92 -5.77 17.48 -12.74
C GLU A 92 -6.34 16.85 -11.46
N LYS A 93 -6.58 15.53 -11.44
CA LYS A 93 -6.99 14.82 -10.21
C LYS A 93 -5.92 14.93 -9.13
N VAL A 94 -4.64 14.78 -9.49
CA VAL A 94 -3.52 14.88 -8.54
C VAL A 94 -3.44 16.30 -7.98
N GLU A 95 -3.52 17.33 -8.80
CA GLU A 95 -3.51 18.72 -8.36
C GLU A 95 -4.68 19.04 -7.43
N LEU A 96 -5.89 18.60 -7.79
CA LEU A 96 -7.09 18.79 -6.99
C LEU A 96 -6.97 18.13 -5.60
N LEU A 97 -6.48 16.89 -5.56
CA LEU A 97 -6.25 16.17 -4.30
C LEU A 97 -5.15 16.81 -3.47
N ASN A 98 -4.04 17.21 -4.11
CA ASN A 98 -2.93 17.89 -3.43
C ASN A 98 -3.39 19.21 -2.81
N ALA A 99 -4.18 20.01 -3.54
CA ALA A 99 -4.76 21.24 -3.03
C ALA A 99 -5.69 20.99 -1.84
N ALA A 100 -6.59 20.01 -1.95
CA ALA A 100 -7.48 19.63 -0.86
C ALA A 100 -6.71 19.16 0.39
N PHE A 101 -5.66 18.36 0.23
CA PHE A 101 -4.84 17.92 1.36
C PHE A 101 -4.00 19.05 1.95
N ALA A 102 -3.38 19.89 1.12
CA ALA A 102 -2.62 21.04 1.59
C ALA A 102 -3.50 21.99 2.41
N SER A 103 -4.73 22.27 1.96
CA SER A 103 -5.67 23.13 2.68
C SER A 103 -6.03 22.63 4.09
N ALA A 104 -5.94 21.32 4.34
CA ALA A 104 -6.19 20.76 5.66
C ALA A 104 -5.05 21.03 6.66
N PHE A 105 -3.85 21.35 6.16
CA PHE A 105 -2.65 21.59 6.96
C PHE A 105 -2.18 23.06 6.95
N THR A 106 -2.65 23.90 6.01
CA THR A 106 -2.27 25.31 5.94
C THR A 106 -3.43 26.24 6.28
N ALA A 107 -3.40 26.84 7.47
CA ALA A 107 -4.12 28.09 7.71
C ALA A 107 -3.34 29.22 7.04
N LYS A 108 -3.74 29.61 5.81
CA LYS A 108 -3.18 30.72 5.01
C LYS A 108 -1.64 30.79 4.99
N ALA A 109 -1.00 30.04 4.11
CA ALA A 109 0.34 30.37 3.63
C ALA A 109 0.33 30.34 2.09
N SER A 110 0.91 31.37 1.49
CA SER A 110 1.07 31.56 0.04
C SER A 110 1.71 30.35 -0.64
N PRO A 111 1.46 30.12 -1.95
CA PRO A 111 2.08 29.03 -2.67
C PRO A 111 3.61 29.18 -2.64
N GLN A 112 4.30 28.21 -2.03
CA GLN A 112 5.72 28.01 -2.33
C GLN A 112 5.82 27.09 -3.54
N GLU A 113 6.45 27.62 -4.58
CA GLU A 113 6.75 26.91 -5.82
C GLU A 113 7.49 25.60 -5.51
N THR A 114 6.88 24.49 -5.91
CA THR A 114 7.55 23.19 -5.94
C THR A 114 8.36 23.14 -7.23
N GLN A 115 9.70 23.19 -7.11
CA GLN A 115 10.58 23.01 -8.25
C GLN A 115 10.54 21.54 -8.72
N THR A 116 9.93 21.31 -9.87
CA THR A 116 10.01 20.05 -10.60
C THR A 116 11.37 19.98 -11.31
N LEU A 117 12.30 19.20 -10.76
CA LEU A 117 13.48 18.74 -11.50
C LEU A 117 13.21 17.31 -11.95
N GLU A 118 13.07 17.13 -13.27
CA GLU A 118 13.07 15.82 -13.91
C GLU A 118 14.44 15.16 -13.71
N VAL A 119 14.53 14.25 -12.73
CA VAL A 119 15.63 13.29 -12.65
C VAL A 119 15.09 11.98 -13.20
N GLY A 120 15.61 11.57 -14.35
CA GLY A 120 15.24 10.33 -15.05
C GLY A 120 15.17 9.16 -14.08
N GLU A 121 13.95 8.65 -13.88
CA GLU A 121 13.69 7.50 -13.03
C GLU A 121 14.39 6.26 -13.61
N LYS A 122 15.48 5.82 -12.97
CA LYS A 122 15.90 4.43 -13.11
C LYS A 122 14.92 3.56 -12.32
N VAL A 123 13.91 3.08 -13.04
CA VAL A 123 12.99 2.03 -12.58
C VAL A 123 13.77 0.74 -12.37
N TRP A 124 14.12 0.46 -11.13
CA TRP A 124 14.71 -0.82 -10.74
C TRP A 124 13.76 -1.97 -11.07
N ARG A 125 14.25 -2.99 -11.77
CA ARG A 125 13.45 -4.14 -12.19
C ARG A 125 13.46 -5.18 -11.08
N LYS A 126 12.39 -5.97 -11.01
CA LYS A 126 12.24 -7.06 -10.02
C LYS A 126 13.34 -8.12 -10.16
N GLU A 127 14.00 -8.16 -11.32
CA GLU A 127 15.17 -8.99 -11.60
C GLU A 127 16.45 -8.55 -10.81
N ASP A 128 16.48 -7.34 -10.24
CA ASP A 128 17.61 -6.80 -9.45
C ASP A 128 17.50 -7.09 -7.94
N LEU A 129 16.37 -7.64 -7.47
CA LEU A 129 16.04 -7.91 -6.06
C LEU A 129 16.30 -9.33 -5.49
N PRO A 130 16.93 -10.33 -6.15
CA PRO A 130 17.18 -11.63 -5.52
C PRO A 130 18.16 -11.58 -4.33
N LEU A 131 18.96 -10.53 -4.18
CA LEU A 131 20.09 -10.46 -3.24
C LEU A 131 19.73 -10.21 -1.76
N LEU A 132 18.48 -9.84 -1.44
CA LEU A 132 18.17 -9.31 -0.10
C LEU A 132 18.14 -10.34 1.04
N LYS A 133 18.13 -11.65 0.74
CA LYS A 133 18.06 -12.71 1.76
C LYS A 133 19.42 -13.24 2.21
N GLU A 134 20.43 -13.19 1.35
CA GLU A 134 21.74 -13.79 1.62
C GLU A 134 22.70 -12.79 2.30
N ASP A 135 22.50 -11.48 2.13
CA ASP A 135 23.42 -10.43 2.62
C ASP A 135 22.84 -9.51 3.70
N LYS A 136 22.06 -10.06 4.65
CA LYS A 136 21.42 -9.25 5.71
C LYS A 136 22.42 -8.43 6.52
N ASP A 137 23.56 -9.02 6.85
CA ASP A 137 24.59 -8.35 7.66
C ASP A 137 25.28 -7.22 6.92
N VAL A 138 25.51 -7.40 5.60
CA VAL A 138 26.07 -6.34 4.74
C VAL A 138 25.09 -5.19 4.64
N ILE A 139 23.80 -5.47 4.40
CA ILE A 139 22.75 -4.46 4.34
C ILE A 139 22.62 -3.73 5.68
N ALA A 140 22.63 -4.45 6.81
CA ALA A 140 22.56 -3.86 8.14
C ALA A 140 23.75 -2.92 8.41
N ARG A 141 24.97 -3.32 8.03
CA ARG A 141 26.16 -2.47 8.15
C ARG A 141 26.05 -1.20 7.30
N LEU A 142 25.62 -1.32 6.04
CA LEU A 142 25.43 -0.17 5.16
C LEU A 142 24.38 0.81 5.71
N LEU A 143 23.23 0.29 6.16
CA LEU A 143 22.19 1.10 6.78
C LEU A 143 22.68 1.78 8.05
N SER A 144 23.46 1.09 8.89
CA SER A 144 24.06 1.69 10.09
C SER A 144 24.94 2.89 9.75
N ILE A 145 25.83 2.76 8.76
CA ILE A 145 26.70 3.86 8.31
C ILE A 145 25.86 5.05 7.79
N ILE A 146 24.82 4.78 7.01
CA ILE A 146 23.93 5.81 6.46
C ILE A 146 23.18 6.52 7.59
N PHE A 147 22.61 5.77 8.53
CA PHE A 147 21.84 6.34 9.64
C PHE A 147 22.73 7.13 10.60
N GLU A 148 23.94 6.67 10.88
CA GLU A 148 24.88 7.42 11.70
C GLU A 148 25.26 8.75 11.05
N ARG A 149 25.55 8.75 9.74
CA ARG A 149 25.82 9.99 9.00
C ARG A 149 24.62 10.93 9.01
N SER A 150 23.42 10.41 8.75
CA SER A 150 22.16 11.15 8.81
C SER A 150 21.95 11.79 10.20
N TRP A 151 22.17 11.01 11.26
CA TRP A 151 22.03 11.47 12.64
C TRP A 151 23.03 12.57 13.01
N ARG A 152 24.30 12.41 12.63
CA ARG A 152 25.36 13.40 12.89
C ARG A 152 25.16 14.69 12.09
N ALA A 153 24.69 14.58 10.85
CA ALA A 153 24.42 15.73 9.99
C ALA A 153 23.09 16.43 10.34
N GLY A 154 22.16 15.76 11.02
CA GLY A 154 20.80 16.24 11.24
C GLY A 154 19.96 16.26 9.95
N GLU A 155 20.41 15.59 8.89
CA GLU A 155 19.77 15.60 7.58
C GLU A 155 19.36 14.20 7.13
N VAL A 156 18.08 14.04 6.78
CA VAL A 156 17.57 12.79 6.20
C VAL A 156 17.99 12.71 4.72
N PRO A 157 18.45 11.54 4.23
CA PRO A 157 18.74 11.35 2.81
C PRO A 157 17.55 11.71 1.92
N GLU A 158 17.79 12.25 0.73
CA GLU A 158 16.73 12.73 -0.17
C GLU A 158 15.66 11.67 -0.46
N ASN A 159 16.07 10.44 -0.77
CA ASN A 159 15.16 9.30 -0.99
C ASN A 159 14.39 8.89 0.27
N GLY A 160 14.83 9.31 1.45
CA GLY A 160 14.11 9.17 2.72
C GLY A 160 13.09 10.28 2.96
N ARG A 161 13.24 11.45 2.32
CA ARG A 161 12.29 12.57 2.39
C ARG A 161 11.12 12.39 1.41
N LYS A 162 11.35 11.69 0.31
CA LYS A 162 10.34 11.40 -0.71
C LYS A 162 9.48 10.18 -0.30
N ALA A 163 8.16 10.29 -0.48
CA ALA A 163 7.23 9.21 -0.23
C ALA A 163 6.25 9.07 -1.39
N ASN A 164 5.91 7.83 -1.73
CA ASN A 164 4.85 7.58 -2.71
C ASN A 164 3.51 7.71 -2.03
N VAL A 165 2.71 8.71 -2.41
CA VAL A 165 1.39 8.92 -1.83
C VAL A 165 0.38 8.01 -2.51
N THR A 166 -0.34 7.24 -1.71
CA THR A 166 -1.46 6.42 -2.17
C THR A 166 -2.74 6.90 -1.52
N LEU A 167 -3.85 6.87 -2.27
CA LEU A 167 -5.13 7.31 -1.72
C LEU A 167 -5.89 6.14 -1.12
N ALA A 168 -6.33 6.32 0.12
CA ALA A 168 -7.25 5.42 0.80
C ALA A 168 -8.64 6.07 0.87
N PHE A 169 -9.63 5.46 0.21
CA PHE A 169 -11.01 5.91 0.30
C PHE A 169 -11.56 5.66 1.71
N LYS A 170 -12.14 6.70 2.34
CA LYS A 170 -12.69 6.65 3.71
C LYS A 170 -14.16 6.22 3.71
N LYS A 171 -15.06 7.11 3.26
CA LYS A 171 -16.52 6.93 3.20
C LYS A 171 -17.13 8.09 2.40
N GLY A 172 -18.38 7.97 1.94
CA GLY A 172 -19.09 9.07 1.24
C GLY A 172 -19.13 8.89 -0.28
N LYS A 173 -19.20 10.02 -1.01
CA LYS A 173 -19.17 10.04 -2.47
C LYS A 173 -17.73 9.89 -2.96
N LYS A 174 -17.50 9.06 -4.00
CA LYS A 174 -16.14 8.81 -4.53
C LYS A 174 -15.64 9.93 -5.42
N GLU A 175 -16.53 10.80 -5.84
CA GLU A 175 -16.23 11.95 -6.67
C GLU A 175 -15.71 13.12 -5.81
N ASP A 176 -15.94 13.09 -4.51
CA ASP A 176 -15.52 14.14 -3.58
C ASP A 176 -14.07 13.87 -3.08
N PRO A 177 -13.11 14.75 -3.41
CA PRO A 177 -11.71 14.62 -2.98
C PRO A 177 -11.53 14.51 -1.46
N GLY A 178 -12.41 15.15 -0.67
CA GLY A 178 -12.35 15.15 0.80
C GLY A 178 -12.64 13.78 1.43
N ASN A 179 -13.19 12.84 0.66
CA ASN A 179 -13.46 11.48 1.11
C ASN A 179 -12.26 10.53 0.95
N TYR A 180 -11.13 11.04 0.47
CA TYR A 180 -9.86 10.30 0.38
C TYR A 180 -8.90 10.73 1.49
N LYS A 181 -8.08 9.79 1.94
CA LYS A 181 -6.95 10.04 2.84
C LYS A 181 -5.65 9.78 2.10
N PRO A 182 -4.67 10.69 2.14
CA PRO A 182 -3.35 10.41 1.62
C PRO A 182 -2.62 9.47 2.60
N VAL A 183 -2.04 8.41 2.07
CA VAL A 183 -1.17 7.47 2.79
C VAL A 183 0.21 7.52 2.16
N SER A 184 1.16 8.13 2.87
CA SER A 184 2.55 8.23 2.45
C SER A 184 3.26 6.91 2.64
N LEU A 185 3.75 6.31 1.54
CA LEU A 185 4.58 5.13 1.56
C LEU A 185 6.05 5.55 1.51
N THR A 186 6.69 5.55 2.68
CA THR A 186 8.12 5.83 2.83
C THR A 186 8.97 4.64 2.41
N SER A 187 10.24 4.90 2.08
CA SER A 187 11.22 3.88 1.70
C SER A 187 11.47 2.89 2.85
N ILE A 188 11.88 1.66 2.52
CA ILE A 188 12.17 0.63 3.55
C ILE A 188 13.23 1.13 4.56
N PRO A 189 14.35 1.73 4.13
CA PRO A 189 15.31 2.33 5.06
C PRO A 189 14.69 3.43 5.94
N GLY A 190 13.84 4.30 5.37
CA GLY A 190 13.13 5.34 6.13
C GLY A 190 12.28 4.75 7.24
N LYS A 191 11.48 3.72 6.95
CA LYS A 191 10.66 3.01 7.96
C LYS A 191 11.49 2.38 9.08
N VAL A 192 12.66 1.82 8.74
CA VAL A 192 13.55 1.25 9.75
C VAL A 192 14.08 2.36 10.67
N MET A 193 14.50 3.50 10.10
CA MET A 193 14.97 4.64 10.90
C MET A 193 13.86 5.23 11.77
N GLU A 194 12.66 5.42 11.22
CA GLU A 194 11.47 5.87 11.96
C GLU A 194 11.17 4.96 13.15
N GLN A 195 11.24 3.63 12.96
CA GLN A 195 11.01 2.67 14.04
C GLN A 195 12.09 2.75 15.13
N LEU A 196 13.37 2.89 14.76
CA LEU A 196 14.46 3.05 15.72
C LEU A 196 14.27 4.31 16.58
N ILE A 197 13.89 5.43 15.95
CA ILE A 197 13.61 6.69 16.66
C ILE A 197 12.39 6.53 17.57
N LEU A 198 11.31 5.92 17.05
CA LEU A 198 10.10 5.65 17.82
C LEU A 198 10.39 4.79 19.05
N ASP A 199 11.22 3.76 18.93
CA ASP A 199 11.59 2.88 20.05
C ASP A 199 12.34 3.65 21.15
N VAL A 200 13.29 4.52 20.76
CA VAL A 200 14.04 5.37 21.70
C VAL A 200 13.13 6.36 22.41
N ILE A 201 12.26 7.06 21.66
CA ILE A 201 11.32 8.04 22.23
C ILE A 201 10.30 7.34 23.13
N SER A 202 9.75 6.22 22.70
CA SER A 202 8.76 5.46 23.46
C SER A 202 9.32 5.01 24.81
N LYS A 203 10.55 4.47 24.81
CA LYS A 203 11.26 4.07 26.04
C LYS A 203 11.45 5.26 26.98
N HIS A 204 11.93 6.40 26.45
CA HIS A 204 12.14 7.60 27.25
C HIS A 204 10.85 8.13 27.88
N VAL A 205 9.77 8.18 27.10
CA VAL A 205 8.45 8.66 27.53
C VAL A 205 7.85 7.77 28.62
N GLU A 206 8.03 6.46 28.52
CA GLU A 206 7.60 5.48 29.53
C GLU A 206 8.43 5.61 30.82
N GLU A 207 9.76 5.65 30.73
CA GLU A 207 10.67 5.78 31.88
C GLU A 207 10.44 7.08 32.66
N LYS A 208 10.21 8.19 31.96
CA LYS A 208 9.95 9.50 32.56
C LYS A 208 8.50 9.71 32.98
N LYS A 209 7.61 8.74 32.75
CA LYS A 209 6.17 8.81 33.05
C LYS A 209 5.51 10.09 32.50
N VAL A 210 5.92 10.51 31.30
CA VAL A 210 5.43 11.77 30.68
C VAL A 210 3.96 11.67 30.30
N ILE A 211 3.48 10.45 29.97
CA ILE A 211 2.09 10.21 29.56
C ILE A 211 1.20 9.98 30.78
N GLY A 212 0.14 10.80 30.89
CA GLY A 212 -0.87 10.67 31.94
C GLY A 212 -1.75 9.41 31.81
N SER A 213 -2.37 9.00 32.91
CA SER A 213 -3.22 7.80 32.98
C SER A 213 -4.42 7.82 32.03
N GLY A 214 -4.91 9.01 31.67
CA GLY A 214 -6.03 9.24 30.76
C GLY A 214 -5.72 9.15 29.25
N GLN A 215 -4.46 9.00 28.86
CA GLN A 215 -4.11 8.74 27.46
C GLN A 215 -4.30 7.25 27.15
N HIS A 216 -5.18 6.96 26.19
CA HIS A 216 -5.52 5.61 25.75
C HIS A 216 -5.09 5.34 24.30
N GLY A 217 -5.04 6.39 23.47
CA GLY A 217 -4.60 6.27 22.08
C GLY A 217 -3.08 6.26 21.97
N PHE A 218 -2.56 5.39 21.11
CA PHE A 218 -1.13 5.31 20.75
C PHE A 218 -0.19 4.98 21.94
N THR A 219 -0.71 4.30 22.96
CA THR A 219 0.07 3.80 24.10
C THR A 219 0.13 2.29 24.08
N LYS A 220 1.27 1.71 24.45
CA LYS A 220 1.43 0.25 24.49
C LYS A 220 0.54 -0.36 25.57
N GLY A 221 -0.28 -1.34 25.19
CA GLY A 221 -1.07 -2.15 26.14
C GLY A 221 -2.32 -1.50 26.73
N LYS A 222 -2.80 -0.39 26.15
CA LYS A 222 -4.09 0.22 26.47
C LYS A 222 -4.98 0.31 25.24
#